data_AF-A0A0G0AQZ4-F1
#
_entry.id   AF-A0A0G0AQZ4-F1
#
_cell.length_a   1.000
_cell.length_b   1.000
_cell.length_c   1.000
_cell.angle_alpha   90.00
_cell.angle_beta   90.00
_cell.angle_gamma   90.00
#
_symmetry.space_group_name_H-M   'P 1'
#
loop_
_entity.id
_entity.type
_entity.pdbx_description
1 polymer ?
#
loop_
_entity_poly.entity_id
_entity_poly.type
_entity_poly.pdbx_seq_one_letter_code
_entity_poly.pdbx_strand_id
1 'polypeptide(L)'
;MKRWQKYWLYFVIVIFALHFIRDIFQHFGIRNFLSTFFESTGQPKVPLIFYYTVYNTVVIAIIEVIFSVICLKRNKFGALGKTTIIIAISLFILWLFYYFVL
;
A
#
# COMPACT_ATOMS: atom_id res chain seq x y z
N MET A 1 -8.08 14.89 -17.02
CA MET A 1 -8.46 13.98 -15.89
C MET A 1 -9.54 14.64 -15.03
N LYS A 2 -10.50 13.88 -14.47
CA LYS A 2 -11.52 14.43 -13.56
C LYS A 2 -10.87 14.83 -12.21
N ARG A 3 -11.45 15.78 -11.47
CA ARG A 3 -10.89 16.23 -10.18
C ARG A 3 -10.72 15.09 -9.18
N TRP A 4 -11.73 14.23 -9.04
CA TRP A 4 -11.67 13.07 -8.13
C TRP A 4 -10.56 12.07 -8.49
N GLN A 5 -10.28 11.89 -9.78
CA GLN A 5 -9.18 11.03 -10.24
C GLN A 5 -7.83 11.61 -9.83
N LYS A 6 -7.67 12.93 -9.90
CA LYS A 6 -6.45 13.61 -9.46
C LYS A 6 -6.25 13.47 -7.96
N TYR A 7 -7.30 13.67 -7.16
CA TYR A 7 -7.25 13.46 -5.71
C TYR A 7 -6.97 12.01 -5.34
N TRP A 8 -7.55 11.05 -6.07
CA TRP A 8 -7.25 9.63 -5.90
C TRP A 8 -5.77 9.32 -6.08
N LEU A 9 -5.14 9.81 -7.16
CA LEU A 9 -3.72 9.55 -7.41
C LEU A 9 -2.81 10.17 -6.33
N TYR A 10 -3.15 11.38 -5.84
CA TYR A 10 -2.42 11.96 -4.72
C TYR A 10 -2.60 11.16 -3.43
N PHE A 11 -3.83 10.69 -3.16
CA PHE A 11 -4.13 9.84 -2.02
C PHE A 11 -3.32 8.53 -2.07
N VAL A 12 -3.28 7.87 -3.21
CA VAL A 12 -2.46 6.66 -3.44
C VAL A 12 -0.99 6.95 -3.14
N ILE A 13 -0.41 8.02 -3.70
CA ILE A 13 0.99 8.37 -3.45
C ILE A 13 1.27 8.55 -1.95
N VAL A 14 0.41 9.31 -1.25
CA VAL A 14 0.60 9.60 0.18
C VAL A 14 0.47 8.32 1.01
N ILE A 15 -0.56 7.51 0.80
CA ILE A 15 -0.80 6.29 1.57
C ILE A 15 0.31 5.27 1.36
N PHE A 16 0.73 5.03 0.12
CA PHE A 16 1.80 4.07 -0.15
C PHE A 16 3.17 4.56 0.33
N ALA A 17 3.43 5.87 0.30
CA ALA A 17 4.62 6.43 0.92
C ALA A 17 4.61 6.26 2.44
N LEU A 18 3.47 6.53 3.11
CA LEU A 18 3.33 6.31 4.55
C LEU A 18 3.48 4.84 4.91
N HIS A 19 2.92 3.94 4.11
CA HIS A 19 3.07 2.49 4.28
C HIS A 19 4.54 2.06 4.18
N PHE A 20 5.26 2.57 3.18
CA PHE A 20 6.68 2.29 3.01
C PHE A 20 7.53 2.82 4.18
N ILE A 21 7.27 4.05 4.64
CA ILE A 21 7.95 4.62 5.81
C ILE A 21 7.67 3.79 7.06
N ARG A 22 6.43 3.35 7.25
CA ARG A 22 6.05 2.47 8.36
C ARG A 22 6.87 1.18 8.32
N ASP A 23 6.94 0.52 7.17
CA ASP A 23 7.66 -0.75 7.01
C ASP A 23 9.16 -0.57 7.31
N ILE A 24 9.75 0.53 6.85
CA ILE A 24 11.13 0.91 7.20
C ILE A 24 11.31 1.08 8.71
N PHE A 25 10.41 1.82 9.37
CA PHE A 25 10.49 2.05 10.81
C PHE A 25 10.38 0.74 11.61
N GLN A 26 9.46 -0.15 11.22
CA GLN A 26 9.33 -1.47 11.84
C GLN A 26 10.59 -2.31 11.63
N HIS A 27 11.18 -2.29 10.44
CA HIS A 27 12.42 -2.99 10.14
C HIS A 27 13.61 -2.52 11.00
N PHE A 28 13.73 -1.21 11.22
CA PHE A 28 14.75 -0.63 12.10
C PHE A 28 14.41 -0.66 13.59
N GLY A 29 13.27 -1.23 13.98
CA GLY A 29 12.82 -1.26 15.37
C GLY A 29 12.44 0.10 15.96
N ILE A 30 12.20 1.11 15.13
CA ILE A 30 11.74 2.43 15.54
C ILE A 30 10.27 2.32 15.95
N ARG A 31 9.96 2.57 17.23
CA ARG A 31 8.60 2.48 17.79
C ARG A 31 7.99 3.88 17.97
N ASN A 32 7.07 4.24 17.10
CA ASN A 32 6.27 5.46 17.16
C ASN A 32 4.83 5.15 16.70
N PHE A 33 3.91 6.12 16.80
CA PHE A 33 2.52 5.91 16.44
C PHE A 33 2.34 5.28 15.04
N LEU A 34 3.10 5.72 14.04
CA LEU A 34 3.01 5.18 12.68
C LEU A 34 3.42 3.71 12.62
N SER A 35 4.53 3.33 13.28
CA SER A 35 5.05 1.97 13.26
C SER A 35 4.37 1.00 14.22
N THR A 36 3.75 1.48 15.30
CA THR A 36 3.13 0.62 16.33
C THR A 36 1.61 0.49 16.19
N PHE A 37 0.90 1.51 15.68
CA PHE A 37 -0.57 1.50 15.63
C PHE A 37 -1.14 0.41 14.70
N PHE A 38 -0.38 0.05 13.65
CA PHE A 38 -0.73 -1.01 12.70
C PHE A 38 0.24 -2.20 12.77
N GLU A 39 0.95 -2.36 13.89
CA GLU A 39 1.79 -3.55 14.12
C GLU A 39 0.91 -4.72 14.55
N SER A 40 1.10 -5.88 13.91
CA SER A 40 0.48 -7.12 14.36
C SER A 40 1.20 -7.61 15.62
N THR A 41 0.50 -7.70 16.74
CA THR A 41 1.07 -8.09 18.04
C THR A 41 1.22 -9.61 18.22
N GLY A 42 1.07 -10.41 17.17
CA GLY A 42 1.05 -11.88 17.24
C GLY A 42 2.08 -12.55 16.34
N GLN A 43 2.41 -13.82 16.63
CA GLN A 43 3.13 -14.64 15.67
C GLN A 43 2.30 -14.77 14.38
N PRO A 44 2.93 -14.77 13.19
CA PRO A 44 2.20 -14.88 11.94
C PRO A 44 1.36 -16.15 11.95
N LYS A 45 0.02 -16.00 11.91
CA LYS A 45 -0.91 -17.14 11.88
C LYS A 45 -0.96 -17.85 10.52
N VAL A 46 -0.15 -17.41 9.57
CA VAL A 46 -0.01 -17.94 8.21
C VAL A 46 1.44 -18.32 7.93
N PRO A 47 1.70 -19.34 7.09
CA PRO A 47 3.06 -19.76 6.74
C PRO A 47 3.89 -18.60 6.20
N LEU A 48 5.15 -18.50 6.62
CA LEU A 48 6.11 -17.46 6.21
C LEU A 48 6.20 -17.28 4.69
N ILE A 49 6.02 -18.34 3.90
CA ILE A 49 5.99 -18.24 2.43
C ILE A 49 4.84 -17.36 1.94
N PHE A 50 3.63 -17.53 2.48
CA PHE A 50 2.50 -16.67 2.15
C PHE A 50 2.74 -15.26 2.67
N TYR A 51 3.33 -15.12 3.86
CA TYR A 51 3.75 -13.82 4.35
C TYR A 51 4.68 -13.13 3.34
N TYR A 52 5.79 -13.72 2.91
CA TYR A 52 6.73 -13.09 1.98
C TYR A 52 6.25 -12.93 0.54
N THR A 53 5.40 -13.83 0.02
CA THR A 53 4.86 -13.73 -1.35
C THR A 53 3.69 -12.75 -1.45
N VAL A 54 2.89 -12.62 -0.39
CA VAL A 54 1.74 -11.72 -0.31
C VAL A 54 2.16 -10.34 0.23
N TYR A 55 3.19 -10.26 1.07
CA TYR A 55 3.80 -9.03 1.61
C TYR A 55 4.99 -8.50 0.80
N ASN A 56 5.02 -8.68 -0.52
CA ASN A 56 5.85 -7.78 -1.32
C ASN A 56 5.17 -6.39 -1.47
N THR A 57 4.58 -5.90 -0.38
CA THR A 57 3.89 -4.60 -0.25
C THR A 57 4.80 -3.46 -0.64
N VAL A 58 6.11 -3.59 -0.41
CA VAL A 58 7.13 -2.64 -0.84
C VAL A 58 7.17 -2.50 -2.37
N VAL A 59 7.26 -3.62 -3.11
CA VAL A 59 7.28 -3.60 -4.57
C VAL A 59 5.98 -3.05 -5.12
N ILE A 60 4.84 -3.46 -4.55
CA ILE A 60 3.53 -2.98 -4.98
C ILE A 60 3.37 -1.47 -4.69
N ALA A 61 3.84 -1.00 -3.53
CA ALA A 61 3.84 0.42 -3.18
C ALA A 61 4.63 1.26 -4.18
N ILE A 62 5.81 0.79 -4.59
CA ILE A 62 6.63 1.44 -5.60
C ILE A 62 5.89 1.50 -6.95
N ILE A 63 5.28 0.39 -7.38
CA ILE A 63 4.50 0.34 -8.63
C ILE A 63 3.33 1.33 -8.59
N GLU A 64 2.58 1.39 -7.49
CA GLU A 64 1.45 2.29 -7.29
C GLU A 64 1.86 3.77 -7.36
N VAL A 65 2.96 4.12 -6.71
CA VAL A 65 3.52 5.48 -6.76
C VAL A 65 3.94 5.82 -8.20
N ILE A 66 4.65 4.92 -8.89
CA ILE A 66 5.10 5.13 -10.27
C ILE A 66 3.91 5.32 -11.22
N PHE A 67 2.90 4.45 -11.15
CA PHE A 67 1.70 4.55 -11.99
C PHE A 67 0.96 5.85 -11.72
N SER A 68 0.84 6.25 -10.46
CA SER A 68 0.20 7.50 -10.08
C SER A 68 0.95 8.73 -10.61
N VAL A 69 2.27 8.74 -10.50
CA VAL A 69 3.13 9.80 -11.06
C VAL A 69 2.99 9.88 -12.59
N ILE A 70 2.98 8.73 -13.29
CA ILE A 70 2.79 8.68 -14.74
C ILE A 70 1.43 9.26 -15.14
N CYS A 71 0.35 8.88 -14.45
CA CYS A 71 -0.99 9.38 -14.72
C CYS A 71 -1.12 10.89 -14.48
N LEU A 72 -0.52 11.40 -13.40
CA LEU A 72 -0.46 12.82 -13.09
C LEU A 72 0.35 13.58 -14.15
N LYS A 73 1.54 13.10 -14.50
CA LYS A 73 2.43 13.73 -15.50
C LYS A 73 1.79 13.78 -16.88
N ARG A 74 1.07 12.72 -17.29
CA ARG A 74 0.37 12.66 -18.59
C ARG A 74 -1.00 13.35 -18.57
N ASN A 75 -1.48 13.79 -17.41
CA ASN A 75 -2.84 14.30 -17.18
C ASN A 75 -3.95 13.35 -17.71
N LYS A 76 -3.67 12.04 -17.74
CA LYS A 76 -4.53 10.98 -18.27
C LYS A 76 -4.62 9.84 -17.27
N PHE A 77 -5.85 9.48 -16.89
CA PHE A 77 -6.11 8.38 -15.97
C PHE A 77 -5.98 7.02 -16.68
N GLY A 78 -6.76 6.81 -17.76
CA GLY A 78 -6.62 5.64 -18.63
C GLY A 78 -6.73 4.29 -17.91
N ALA A 79 -6.08 3.27 -18.47
CA ALA A 79 -5.99 1.94 -17.85
C ALA A 79 -5.11 1.95 -16.60
N LEU A 80 -3.96 2.64 -16.64
CA LEU A 80 -3.02 2.73 -15.51
C LEU A 80 -3.68 3.25 -14.23
N GLY A 81 -4.47 4.33 -14.32
CA GLY A 81 -5.19 4.85 -13.17
C GLY A 81 -6.24 3.88 -12.65
N LYS A 82 -6.94 3.15 -13.53
CA LYS A 82 -7.87 2.09 -13.08
C LYS A 82 -7.14 0.96 -12.36
N THR A 83 -5.95 0.59 -12.83
CA THR A 83 -5.09 -0.38 -12.16
C THR A 83 -4.74 0.06 -10.74
N THR A 84 -4.45 1.36 -10.51
CA THR A 84 -4.19 1.86 -9.14
C THR A 84 -5.36 1.63 -8.18
N ILE A 85 -6.60 1.78 -8.67
CA ILE A 85 -7.80 1.51 -7.88
C ILE A 85 -7.89 0.02 -7.53
N ILE A 86 -7.72 -0.85 -8.52
CA ILE A 86 -7.84 -2.30 -8.36
C ILE A 86 -6.79 -2.83 -7.37
N ILE A 87 -5.54 -2.38 -7.51
CA ILE A 87 -4.45 -2.79 -6.62
C ILE A 87 -4.69 -2.28 -5.20
N ALA A 88 -5.03 -1.01 -5.02
CA ALA A 88 -5.29 -0.44 -3.70
C ALA A 88 -6.45 -1.15 -2.98
N ILE A 89 -7.56 -1.43 -3.69
CA ILE A 89 -8.70 -2.17 -3.11
C ILE A 89 -8.30 -3.60 -2.74
N SER A 90 -7.59 -4.30 -3.64
CA SER A 90 -7.15 -5.68 -3.40
C SER A 90 -6.24 -5.76 -2.16
N LEU A 91 -5.29 -4.82 -2.04
CA LEU A 91 -4.41 -4.73 -0.87
C LEU A 91 -5.16 -4.38 0.40
N PHE A 92 -6.14 -3.48 0.32
CA PHE A 92 -6.96 -3.13 1.47
C PHE A 92 -7.78 -4.33 1.97
N ILE A 93 -8.41 -5.08 1.07
CA ILE A 93 -9.16 -6.31 1.42
C ILE A 93 -8.23 -7.35 2.05
N LEU A 94 -7.06 -7.55 1.46
CA LEU A 94 -6.07 -8.48 1.96
C LEU A 94 -5.54 -8.08 3.35
N TRP A 95 -5.29 -6.78 3.55
CA TRP A 95 -4.89 -6.22 4.84
C TRP A 95 -5.97 -6.43 5.90
N LEU A 96 -7.25 -6.19 5.56
CA LEU A 96 -8.37 -6.47 6.46
C LEU A 96 -8.45 -7.97 6.81
N PHE A 97 -8.31 -8.85 5.82
CA PHE A 97 -8.33 -10.29 6.06
C PHE A 97 -7.18 -10.71 6.99
N TYR A 98 -5.97 -10.19 6.75
CA TYR A 98 -4.82 -10.44 7.61
C TYR A 98 -5.04 -9.97 9.05
N TYR A 99 -5.66 -8.80 9.24
CA TYR A 99 -5.80 -8.20 10.56
C TYR A 99 -6.96 -8.76 11.37
N PHE A 100 -8.09 -9.09 10.73
CA PHE A 100 -9.33 -9.50 11.41
C PHE A 100 -9.59 -11.00 11.41
N VAL A 101 -9.05 -11.76 10.44
CA VAL A 101 -9.32 -13.20 10.30
C VAL A 101 -8.10 -14.02 10.69
N LEU A 102 -6.92 -13.59 10.25
CA LEU A 102 -5.63 -14.17 10.61
C LEU A 102 -5.04 -13.51 11.85
#